data_AF-A0A7J9MH23-F1
#
_entry.id   AF-A0A7J9MH23-F1
#
_cell.length_a   1.000
_cell.length_b   1.000
_cell.length_c   1.000
_cell.angle_alpha   90.00
_cell.angle_beta   90.00
_cell.angle_gamma   90.00
#
_symmetry.space_group_name_H-M   'P 1'
#
loop_
_entity.id
_entity.type
_entity.pdbx_description
1 polymer ?
#
loop_
_entity_poly.entity_id
_entity_poly.type
_entity_poly.pdbx_seq_one_letter_code
_entity_poly.pdbx_strand_id
1 'polypeptide(L)'
;MACPYFHWEYMPLLEIWREKEGCNGIPQTILESYRPGESIDIFKESLSGNSIDYGGENIPLPFNLEILKWAKETHKVLSEAKVPSGVKFYNIYGINLETPHSVCYGSEEAPITDIRDLRFSEPTYVCVDGDGTVPVESAKADGLNAEARVGIPGEHRGILCEPHLYRILKHWLKAGNPDPFYNPINDYVILPTAFEMESLHEKGMQVTSLKEEWEIITEDQGNQDANKNPLVSSISVSQGPSKQSSRSEAHATVIVHPQNEGKQHVELNAISVSIDT
;
A
#
# COMPACT_ATOMS: atom_id res chain seq x y z
N MET A 1 13.14 0.38 6.83
CA MET A 1 13.46 -0.31 5.55
C MET A 1 12.42 -1.41 5.36
N ALA A 2 11.97 -1.61 4.13
CA ALA A 2 10.98 -2.63 3.80
C ALA A 2 11.43 -4.03 4.27
N CYS A 3 10.48 -4.87 4.66
CA CYS A 3 10.77 -6.25 5.07
C CYS A 3 11.32 -7.04 3.87
N PRO A 4 12.54 -7.61 3.95
CA PRO A 4 13.16 -8.33 2.83
C PRO A 4 12.56 -9.72 2.59
N TYR A 5 11.76 -10.22 3.53
CA TYR A 5 11.11 -11.54 3.46
C TYR A 5 9.66 -11.45 2.94
N PHE A 6 9.16 -10.24 2.70
CA PHE A 6 7.84 -10.02 2.13
C PHE A 6 7.95 -9.77 0.63
N HIS A 7 7.01 -10.34 -0.14
CA HIS A 7 6.93 -10.13 -1.58
C HIS A 7 6.08 -8.89 -1.86
N TRP A 8 6.75 -7.75 -2.01
CA TRP A 8 6.10 -6.50 -2.35
C TRP A 8 5.67 -6.48 -3.82
N GLU A 9 4.43 -6.11 -4.09
CA GLU A 9 3.92 -5.76 -5.42
C GLU A 9 4.74 -4.62 -5.99
N TYR A 10 4.98 -3.58 -5.17
CA TYR A 10 5.88 -2.49 -5.49
C TYR A 10 6.93 -2.36 -4.40
N MET A 11 8.20 -2.61 -4.73
CA MET A 11 9.30 -2.48 -3.77
C MET A 11 9.52 -0.99 -3.43
N PRO A 12 9.54 -0.59 -2.14
CA PRO A 12 9.94 0.76 -1.74
C PRO A 12 11.37 1.09 -2.18
N LEU A 13 11.57 2.27 -2.74
CA LEU A 13 12.87 2.72 -3.27
C LEU A 13 13.37 3.96 -2.53
N LEU A 14 14.69 4.05 -2.40
CA LEU A 14 15.41 5.30 -2.16
C LEU A 14 15.89 5.82 -3.51
N GLU A 15 15.45 7.00 -3.91
CA GLU A 15 15.81 7.61 -5.17
C GLU A 15 16.59 8.90 -4.93
N ILE A 16 17.60 9.14 -5.76
CA ILE A 16 18.48 10.31 -5.61
C ILE A 16 18.83 10.82 -6.99
N TRP A 17 18.50 12.09 -7.24
CA TRP A 17 19.04 12.80 -8.40
C TRP A 17 20.50 13.12 -8.17
N ARG A 18 21.38 12.67 -9.07
CA ARG A 18 22.84 12.75 -8.94
C ARG A 18 23.44 13.35 -10.19
N GLU A 19 24.44 14.21 -10.01
CA GLU A 19 25.27 14.70 -11.10
C GLU A 19 26.39 13.70 -11.37
N LYS A 20 26.52 13.24 -12.61
CA LYS A 20 27.61 12.38 -13.07
C LYS A 20 28.30 12.97 -14.28
N GLU A 21 29.58 12.66 -14.44
CA GLU A 21 30.31 12.98 -15.66
C GLU A 21 29.75 12.15 -16.83
N GLY A 22 29.15 12.83 -17.82
CA GLY A 22 28.60 12.18 -19.00
C GLY A 22 29.70 11.74 -19.98
N CYS A 23 29.32 10.92 -20.97
CA CYS A 23 30.25 10.35 -21.96
C CYS A 23 31.08 11.38 -22.75
N ASN A 24 30.64 12.64 -22.77
CA ASN A 24 31.27 13.74 -23.49
C ASN A 24 32.06 14.70 -22.57
N GLY A 25 32.22 14.37 -21.28
CA GLY A 25 32.76 15.27 -20.26
C GLY A 25 31.79 16.39 -19.84
N ILE A 26 30.54 16.32 -20.31
CA ILE A 26 29.46 17.23 -19.91
C ILE A 26 28.74 16.58 -18.72
N PRO A 27 28.54 17.29 -17.60
CA PRO A 27 27.77 16.76 -16.48
C PRO A 27 26.34 16.42 -16.91
N GLN A 28 25.88 15.24 -16.53
CA GLN A 28 24.52 14.78 -16.74
C GLN A 28 23.88 14.46 -15.40
N THR A 29 22.70 15.00 -15.17
CA THR A 29 21.85 14.63 -14.05
C THR A 29 21.14 13.32 -14.35
N ILE A 30 21.23 12.36 -13.44
CA ILE A 30 20.53 11.07 -13.54
C ILE A 30 19.79 10.76 -12.24
N LEU A 31 18.67 10.05 -12.35
CA LEU A 31 17.98 9.48 -11.19
C LEU A 31 18.57 8.10 -10.88
N GLU A 32 19.17 7.96 -9.70
CA GLU A 32 19.60 6.67 -9.18
C GLU A 32 18.53 6.10 -8.24
N SER A 33 18.10 4.86 -8.47
CA SER A 33 17.11 4.18 -7.62
C SER A 33 17.76 2.99 -6.90
N TYR A 34 17.63 2.97 -5.58
CA TYR A 34 18.24 1.99 -4.69
C TYR A 34 17.16 1.18 -3.97
N ARG A 35 17.25 -0.15 -4.06
CA ARG A 35 16.41 -1.06 -3.27
C ARG A 35 16.83 -1.03 -1.80
N PRO A 36 15.99 -1.47 -0.84
CA PRO A 36 16.27 -1.37 0.58
C PRO A 36 17.63 -1.95 1.04
N GLY A 37 18.09 -3.03 0.40
CA GLY A 37 19.42 -3.59 0.68
C GLY A 37 20.58 -2.75 0.15
N GLU A 38 20.40 -2.14 -1.02
CA GLU A 38 21.40 -1.30 -1.70
C GLU A 38 21.50 0.08 -1.04
N SER A 39 20.40 0.58 -0.48
CA SER A 39 20.36 1.87 0.24
C SER A 39 21.23 1.90 1.50
N ILE A 40 21.66 0.74 2.03
CA ILE A 40 22.45 0.65 3.26
C ILE A 40 23.78 1.41 3.13
N ASP A 41 24.47 1.27 1.99
CA ASP A 41 25.74 1.96 1.78
C ASP A 41 25.56 3.47 1.65
N ILE A 42 24.46 3.91 1.03
CA ILE A 42 24.07 5.32 1.00
C ILE A 42 23.83 5.86 2.41
N PHE A 43 23.11 5.16 3.27
CA PHE A 43 22.88 5.59 4.65
C PHE A 43 24.17 5.64 5.47
N LYS A 44 25.08 4.68 5.28
CA LYS A 44 26.39 4.68 5.95
C LYS A 44 27.21 5.91 5.57
N GLU A 45 27.22 6.24 4.28
CA GLU A 45 27.96 7.40 3.78
C GLU A 45 27.32 8.71 4.23
N SER A 46 26.01 8.87 4.02
CA SER A 46 25.29 10.12 4.31
C SER A 46 25.32 10.49 5.80
N LEU A 47 25.29 9.48 6.68
CA LEU A 47 25.33 9.65 8.12
C LEU A 47 26.73 9.52 8.73
N SER A 48 27.78 9.31 7.93
CA SER A 48 29.16 9.08 8.44
C SER A 48 29.68 10.18 9.36
N GLY A 49 29.30 11.44 9.08
CA GLY A 49 29.63 12.61 9.90
C GLY A 49 28.47 13.12 10.75
N ASN A 50 27.46 12.29 11.03
CA ASN A 50 26.29 12.71 11.81
C ASN A 50 26.62 12.80 13.30
N SER A 51 26.19 13.89 13.93
CA SER A 51 26.38 14.14 15.36
C SER A 51 25.27 15.05 15.91
N ILE A 52 25.06 14.98 17.23
CA ILE A 52 24.16 15.86 17.96
C ILE A 52 24.95 16.57 19.07
N ASP A 53 24.65 17.84 19.32
CA ASP A 53 25.13 18.55 20.50
C ASP A 53 24.18 18.28 21.68
N TYR A 54 24.71 17.69 22.74
CA TYR A 54 23.99 17.47 23.98
C TYR A 54 24.83 17.97 25.15
N GLY A 55 24.43 19.08 25.76
CA GLY A 55 25.13 19.65 26.91
C GLY A 55 26.51 20.23 26.58
N GLY A 56 26.77 20.62 25.33
CA GLY A 56 28.07 21.11 24.88
C GLY A 56 29.03 20.01 24.46
N GLU A 57 28.63 18.74 24.57
CA GLU A 57 29.34 17.60 24.02
C GLU A 57 28.76 17.20 22.66
N ASN A 58 29.64 17.04 21.68
CA ASN A 58 29.26 16.52 20.37
C ASN A 58 29.25 14.98 20.40
N ILE A 59 28.06 14.40 20.31
CA ILE A 59 27.86 12.94 20.34
C ILE A 59 27.73 12.44 18.90
N PRO A 60 28.65 11.59 18.40
CA PRO A 60 28.54 11.01 17.06
C PRO A 60 27.38 10.01 17.01
N LEU A 61 26.53 10.15 16.00
CA LEU A 61 25.38 9.28 15.74
C LEU A 61 25.38 8.79 14.28
N PRO A 62 26.41 8.04 13.86
CA PRO A 62 26.45 7.48 12.51
C PRO A 62 25.41 6.37 12.33
N PHE A 63 25.25 5.90 11.09
CA PHE A 63 24.39 4.76 10.79
C PHE A 63 24.82 3.52 11.58
N ASN A 64 23.91 2.98 12.41
CA ASN A 64 24.24 1.94 13.37
C ASN A 64 24.01 0.53 12.79
N LEU A 65 25.12 -0.15 12.47
CA LEU A 65 25.08 -1.50 11.89
C LEU A 65 24.62 -2.59 12.86
N GLU A 66 24.83 -2.43 14.16
CA GLU A 66 24.35 -3.38 15.16
C GLU A 66 22.82 -3.32 15.29
N ILE A 67 22.25 -2.10 15.30
CA ILE A 67 20.79 -1.93 15.26
C ILE A 67 20.21 -2.51 13.97
N LEU A 68 20.86 -2.28 12.83
CA LEU A 68 20.44 -2.89 11.56
C LEU A 68 20.45 -4.42 11.62
N LYS A 69 21.50 -5.02 12.21
CA LYS A 69 21.58 -6.47 12.40
C LYS A 69 20.42 -6.96 13.25
N TRP A 70 20.12 -6.30 14.36
CA TRP A 70 18.99 -6.66 15.24
C TRP A 70 17.64 -6.53 14.52
N ALA A 71 17.47 -5.49 13.71
CA ALA A 71 16.27 -5.32 12.89
C ALA A 71 16.09 -6.48 11.89
N LYS A 72 17.15 -6.93 11.22
CA LYS A 72 17.11 -8.09 10.32
C LYS A 72 16.73 -9.39 11.04
N GLU A 73 17.32 -9.65 12.21
CA GLU A 73 16.95 -10.82 13.01
C GLU A 73 15.49 -10.75 13.47
N THR A 74 15.01 -9.56 13.84
CA THR A 74 13.60 -9.34 14.22
C THR A 74 12.66 -9.65 13.03
N HIS A 75 12.98 -9.16 11.83
CA HIS A 75 12.21 -9.48 10.62
C HIS A 75 12.13 -10.99 10.37
N LYS A 76 13.24 -11.70 10.57
CA LYS A 76 13.28 -13.16 10.42
C LYS A 76 12.35 -13.85 11.41
N VAL A 77 12.45 -13.50 12.69
CA VAL A 77 11.58 -14.07 13.75
C VAL A 77 10.10 -13.79 13.45
N LEU A 78 9.76 -12.58 13.01
CA LEU A 78 8.39 -12.22 12.65
C LEU A 78 7.88 -12.98 11.42
N SER A 79 8.73 -13.21 10.41
CA SER A 79 8.35 -13.94 9.19
C SER A 79 8.01 -15.42 9.45
N GLU A 80 8.51 -15.98 10.55
CA GLU A 80 8.26 -17.37 10.94
C GLU A 80 7.12 -17.48 11.98
N ALA A 81 6.57 -16.34 12.44
CA ALA A 81 5.55 -16.31 13.47
C ALA A 81 4.24 -16.94 12.99
N LYS A 82 3.56 -17.66 13.89
CA LYS A 82 2.27 -18.31 13.61
C LYS A 82 1.30 -18.05 14.74
N VAL A 83 0.03 -17.91 14.38
CA VAL A 83 -1.06 -17.85 15.35
C VAL A 83 -1.25 -19.24 15.98
N PRO A 84 -1.30 -19.36 17.32
CA PRO A 84 -1.55 -20.64 17.99
C PRO A 84 -2.88 -21.26 17.56
N SER A 85 -2.95 -22.59 17.56
CA SER A 85 -4.19 -23.30 17.24
C SER A 85 -5.31 -22.92 18.22
N GLY A 86 -6.49 -22.63 17.68
CA GLY A 86 -7.65 -22.18 18.46
C GLY A 86 -7.72 -20.67 18.73
N VAL A 87 -6.68 -19.90 18.36
CA VAL A 87 -6.74 -18.44 18.36
C VAL A 87 -7.13 -17.95 16.98
N LYS A 88 -8.10 -17.04 16.94
CA LYS A 88 -8.54 -16.36 15.73
C LYS A 88 -7.79 -15.04 15.57
N PHE A 89 -7.28 -14.78 14.38
CA PHE A 89 -6.64 -13.52 14.04
C PHE A 89 -7.57 -12.67 13.19
N TYR A 90 -7.60 -11.37 13.48
CA TYR A 90 -8.39 -10.39 12.77
C TYR A 90 -7.52 -9.16 12.53
N ASN A 91 -7.61 -8.56 11.34
CA ASN A 91 -6.82 -7.39 10.97
C ASN A 91 -7.75 -6.22 10.59
N ILE A 92 -7.56 -5.08 11.23
CA ILE A 92 -8.19 -3.82 10.83
C ILE A 92 -7.06 -2.84 10.53
N TYR A 93 -7.12 -2.23 9.36
CA TYR A 93 -6.10 -1.30 8.88
C TYR A 93 -6.74 -0.06 8.25
N GLY A 94 -5.97 1.02 8.14
CA GLY A 94 -6.46 2.23 7.50
C GLY A 94 -6.22 2.24 6.01
N ILE A 95 -7.09 2.95 5.30
CA ILE A 95 -7.06 3.12 3.84
C ILE A 95 -7.44 4.55 3.46
N ASN A 96 -7.36 4.85 2.17
CA ASN A 96 -7.88 6.05 1.52
C ASN A 96 -7.15 7.35 1.93
N LEU A 97 -5.85 7.24 2.21
CA LEU A 97 -4.95 8.38 2.41
C LEU A 97 -3.63 8.15 1.70
N GLU A 98 -3.12 9.22 1.08
CA GLU A 98 -1.77 9.22 0.50
C GLU A 98 -0.74 8.91 1.59
N THR A 99 -0.04 7.80 1.41
CA THR A 99 0.90 7.28 2.39
C THR A 99 2.29 7.15 1.77
N PRO A 100 3.32 7.78 2.35
CA PRO A 100 4.68 7.70 1.83
C PRO A 100 5.17 6.25 1.66
N HIS A 101 5.65 5.93 0.47
CA HIS A 101 6.12 4.60 0.10
C HIS A 101 7.59 4.61 -0.32
N SER A 102 7.93 5.41 -1.34
CA SER A 102 9.31 5.64 -1.77
C SER A 102 9.70 7.08 -1.48
N VAL A 103 11.00 7.33 -1.34
CA VAL A 103 11.55 8.64 -1.04
C VAL A 103 12.55 9.05 -2.11
N CYS A 104 12.46 10.29 -2.58
CA CYS A 104 13.34 10.85 -3.60
C CYS A 104 14.01 12.15 -3.10
N TYR A 105 15.31 12.27 -3.29
CA TYR A 105 16.11 13.45 -2.92
C TYR A 105 16.70 14.16 -4.15
N GLY A 106 16.66 15.49 -4.11
CA GLY A 106 17.10 16.35 -5.22
C GLY A 106 16.07 16.46 -6.34
N SER A 107 16.44 17.16 -7.41
CA SER A 107 15.68 17.22 -8.67
C SER A 107 16.62 17.23 -9.87
N GLU A 108 16.07 17.21 -11.09
CA GLU A 108 16.87 17.32 -12.32
C GLU A 108 17.66 18.64 -12.36
N GLU A 109 17.07 19.72 -11.87
CA GLU A 109 17.66 21.07 -11.81
C GLU A 109 18.58 21.28 -10.59
N ALA A 110 18.38 20.50 -9.53
CA ALA A 110 19.12 20.58 -8.28
C ALA A 110 19.53 19.19 -7.77
N PRO A 111 20.46 18.49 -8.46
CA PRO A 111 20.90 17.17 -8.05
C PRO A 111 21.76 17.22 -6.78
N ILE A 112 21.79 16.10 -6.06
CA ILE A 112 22.66 15.88 -4.91
C ILE A 112 24.08 15.59 -5.39
N THR A 113 25.01 16.49 -5.11
CA THR A 113 26.43 16.34 -5.47
C THR A 113 27.20 15.52 -4.43
N ASP A 114 27.06 15.84 -3.14
CA ASP A 114 27.63 15.09 -2.02
C ASP A 114 26.54 14.29 -1.28
N ILE A 115 26.74 12.97 -1.14
CA ILE A 115 25.80 12.09 -0.42
C ILE A 115 25.65 12.51 1.05
N ARG A 116 26.65 13.16 1.64
CA ARG A 116 26.59 13.68 3.02
C ARG A 116 25.64 14.85 3.20
N ASP A 117 25.20 15.47 2.10
CA ASP A 117 24.23 16.56 2.11
C ASP A 117 22.79 16.04 2.08
N LEU A 118 22.59 14.74 1.82
CA LEU A 118 21.26 14.11 1.80
C LEU A 118 20.49 14.34 3.11
N ARG A 119 21.17 14.31 4.26
CA ARG A 119 20.58 14.56 5.59
C ARG A 119 20.07 15.98 5.81
N PHE A 120 20.48 16.92 4.96
CA PHE A 120 20.05 18.32 5.00
C PHE A 120 19.09 18.66 3.86
N SER A 121 18.85 17.71 2.95
CA SER A 121 17.98 17.89 1.80
C SER A 121 16.54 17.55 2.16
N GLU A 122 15.60 18.32 1.61
CA GLU A 122 14.19 18.03 1.76
C GLU A 122 13.80 16.88 0.81
N PRO A 123 13.19 15.80 1.33
CA PRO A 123 12.72 14.70 0.50
C PRO A 123 11.40 15.04 -0.19
N THR A 124 11.20 14.43 -1.35
CA THR A 124 9.87 14.21 -1.95
C THR A 124 9.48 12.75 -1.80
N TYR A 125 8.18 12.47 -1.81
CA TYR A 125 7.66 11.13 -1.59
C TYR A 125 6.81 10.67 -2.76
N VAL A 126 6.95 9.41 -3.12
CA VAL A 126 5.95 8.70 -3.92
C VAL A 126 5.01 8.04 -2.93
N CYS A 127 3.73 8.40 -3.00
CA CYS A 127 2.71 7.91 -2.10
C CYS A 127 1.90 6.78 -2.74
N VAL A 128 1.40 5.88 -1.89
CA VAL A 128 0.44 4.82 -2.24
C VAL A 128 -0.74 4.87 -1.27
N ASP A 129 -1.77 4.07 -1.50
CA ASP A 129 -2.90 3.98 -0.58
C ASP A 129 -2.47 3.44 0.80
N GLY A 130 -3.05 3.99 1.85
CA GLY A 130 -2.79 3.64 3.25
C GLY A 130 -3.52 4.57 4.21
N ASP A 131 -2.96 4.72 5.41
CA ASP A 131 -3.56 5.50 6.49
C ASP A 131 -2.82 6.83 6.79
N GLY A 132 -2.00 7.27 5.84
CA GLY A 132 -1.11 8.42 5.98
C GLY A 132 0.20 8.10 6.70
N THR A 133 0.39 6.87 7.20
CA THR A 133 1.64 6.42 7.84
C THR A 133 2.07 5.02 7.38
N VAL A 134 1.14 4.08 7.29
CA VAL A 134 1.37 2.67 6.93
C VAL A 134 0.66 2.37 5.61
N PRO A 135 1.39 1.97 4.55
CA PRO A 135 0.80 1.54 3.29
C PRO A 135 -0.13 0.33 3.47
N VAL A 136 -1.21 0.24 2.68
CA VAL A 136 -2.17 -0.88 2.74
C VAL A 136 -1.48 -2.22 2.58
N GLU A 137 -0.54 -2.32 1.63
CA GLU A 137 0.20 -3.55 1.39
C GLU A 137 0.97 -4.01 2.64
N SER A 138 1.67 -3.07 3.29
CA SER A 138 2.40 -3.31 4.54
C SER A 138 1.45 -3.74 5.67
N ALA A 139 0.28 -3.10 5.78
CA ALA A 139 -0.71 -3.46 6.80
C ALA A 139 -1.30 -4.86 6.62
N LYS A 140 -1.26 -5.40 5.40
CA LYS A 140 -1.69 -6.77 5.06
C LYS A 140 -0.53 -7.78 5.04
N ALA A 141 0.71 -7.33 5.18
CA ALA A 141 1.93 -8.14 5.12
C ALA A 141 2.19 -8.98 6.39
N ASP A 142 1.14 -9.30 7.15
CA ASP A 142 1.25 -9.98 8.45
C ASP A 142 1.67 -11.47 8.32
N GLY A 143 1.40 -12.10 7.18
CA GLY A 143 1.72 -13.52 6.92
C GLY A 143 0.89 -14.50 7.75
N LEU A 144 -0.15 -14.03 8.45
CA LEU A 144 -1.02 -14.82 9.31
C LEU A 144 -2.31 -15.20 8.57
N ASN A 145 -2.97 -16.25 9.03
CA ASN A 145 -4.28 -16.63 8.51
C ASN A 145 -5.37 -15.84 9.26
N ALA A 146 -5.83 -14.73 8.69
CA ALA A 146 -6.87 -13.91 9.29
C ALA A 146 -8.26 -14.47 8.99
N GLU A 147 -9.16 -14.42 9.98
CA GLU A 147 -10.59 -14.68 9.79
C GLU A 147 -11.26 -13.57 8.98
N ALA A 148 -10.77 -12.33 9.14
CA ALA A 148 -11.19 -11.18 8.35
C ALA A 148 -10.11 -10.10 8.35
N ARG A 149 -10.04 -9.37 7.23
CA ARG A 149 -9.25 -8.15 7.07
C ARG A 149 -10.18 -7.03 6.62
N VAL A 150 -10.16 -5.88 7.27
CA VAL A 150 -11.05 -4.76 6.96
C VAL A 150 -10.26 -3.46 6.91
N GLY A 151 -10.34 -2.79 5.75
CA GLY A 151 -9.85 -1.43 5.58
C GLY A 151 -10.90 -0.41 6.05
N ILE A 152 -10.49 0.54 6.90
CA ILE A 152 -11.34 1.65 7.34
C ILE A 152 -10.71 2.95 6.84
N PRO A 153 -11.44 3.77 6.05
CA PRO A 153 -10.94 5.08 5.66
C PRO A 153 -10.60 5.93 6.89
N GLY A 154 -9.38 6.45 6.96
CA GLY A 154 -8.98 7.32 8.06
C GLY A 154 -7.49 7.33 8.35
N GLU A 155 -7.07 8.36 9.09
CA GLU A 155 -5.68 8.53 9.50
C GLU A 155 -5.24 7.43 10.47
N HIS A 156 -3.95 7.09 10.46
CA HIS A 156 -3.33 6.05 11.28
C HIS A 156 -3.82 6.04 12.74
N ARG A 157 -3.88 7.22 13.36
CA ARG A 157 -4.40 7.40 14.74
C ARG A 157 -5.90 7.67 14.76
N GLY A 158 -6.43 8.28 13.70
CA GLY A 158 -7.82 8.66 13.55
C GLY A 158 -8.78 7.46 13.49
N ILE A 159 -8.32 6.30 13.00
CA ILE A 159 -9.12 5.06 12.94
C ILE A 159 -9.67 4.66 14.32
N LEU A 160 -8.95 4.96 15.40
CA LEU A 160 -9.43 4.68 16.76
C LEU A 160 -10.66 5.51 17.17
N CYS A 161 -10.91 6.62 16.47
CA CYS A 161 -12.07 7.47 16.66
C CYS A 161 -13.20 7.14 15.69
N GLU A 162 -12.97 6.28 14.68
CA GLU A 162 -13.96 5.98 13.66
C GLU A 162 -15.13 5.16 14.21
N PRO A 163 -16.38 5.63 14.11
CA PRO A 163 -17.54 4.87 14.57
C PRO A 163 -17.64 3.48 13.91
N HIS A 164 -17.17 3.36 12.67
CA HIS A 164 -17.16 2.11 11.92
C HIS A 164 -16.30 1.03 12.61
N LEU A 165 -15.14 1.41 13.17
CA LEU A 165 -14.28 0.49 13.92
C LEU A 165 -15.06 -0.21 15.05
N TYR A 166 -15.79 0.57 15.84
CA TYR A 166 -16.54 0.04 16.98
C TYR A 166 -17.70 -0.86 16.57
N ARG A 167 -18.29 -0.66 15.38
CA ARG A 167 -19.32 -1.57 14.83
C ARG A 167 -18.72 -2.94 14.51
N ILE A 168 -17.58 -2.95 13.82
CA ILE A 168 -16.83 -4.16 13.49
C ILE A 168 -16.41 -4.90 14.77
N LEU A 169 -15.82 -4.18 15.73
CA LEU A 169 -15.37 -4.76 17.00
C LEU A 169 -16.53 -5.37 17.80
N LYS A 170 -17.68 -4.67 17.92
CA LYS A 170 -18.87 -5.23 18.59
C LYS A 170 -19.33 -6.52 17.92
N HIS A 171 -19.33 -6.56 16.59
CA HIS A 171 -19.73 -7.75 15.84
C HIS A 171 -18.76 -8.92 16.09
N TRP A 172 -17.45 -8.71 15.90
CA TRP A 172 -16.45 -9.77 16.09
C TRP A 172 -16.39 -10.29 17.53
N LEU A 173 -16.55 -9.40 18.52
CA LEU A 173 -16.57 -9.76 19.94
C LEU A 173 -17.92 -10.29 20.42
N LYS A 174 -18.97 -10.25 19.59
CA LYS A 174 -20.37 -10.54 19.98
C LYS A 174 -20.80 -9.74 21.21
N ALA A 175 -20.36 -8.48 21.29
CA ALA A 175 -20.57 -7.62 22.44
C ALA A 175 -21.91 -6.89 22.34
N GLY A 176 -22.87 -7.28 23.19
CA GLY A 176 -24.19 -6.66 23.26
C GLY A 176 -25.12 -7.07 22.12
N ASN A 177 -26.11 -6.22 21.83
CA ASN A 177 -27.02 -6.44 20.73
C ASN A 177 -26.32 -6.16 19.38
N PRO A 178 -26.65 -6.90 18.31
CA PRO A 178 -26.14 -6.63 16.97
C PRO A 178 -26.33 -5.17 16.59
N ASP A 179 -25.27 -4.53 16.11
CA ASP A 179 -25.35 -3.15 15.66
C ASP A 179 -26.20 -3.08 14.38
N PRO A 180 -27.30 -2.32 14.36
CA PRO A 180 -28.21 -2.30 13.21
C PRO A 180 -27.58 -1.64 11.97
N PHE A 181 -26.45 -0.95 12.13
CA PHE A 181 -25.72 -0.30 11.04
C PHE A 181 -24.50 -1.10 10.59
N TYR A 182 -24.25 -2.28 11.15
CA TYR A 182 -23.23 -3.19 10.65
C TYR A 182 -23.75 -3.94 9.42
N ASN A 183 -22.99 -3.90 8.32
CA ASN A 183 -23.30 -4.61 7.10
C ASN A 183 -22.12 -5.51 6.70
N PRO A 184 -22.20 -6.84 6.87
CA PRO A 184 -21.12 -7.75 6.55
C PRO A 184 -20.79 -7.85 5.05
N ILE A 185 -21.54 -7.21 4.14
CA ILE A 185 -21.20 -7.16 2.71
C ILE A 185 -20.39 -5.90 2.38
N ASN A 186 -20.72 -4.76 3.02
CA ASN A 186 -19.99 -3.51 2.81
C ASN A 186 -18.77 -3.39 3.72
N ASP A 187 -18.84 -4.01 4.91
CA ASP A 187 -17.82 -3.93 5.95
C ASP A 187 -16.81 -5.11 5.84
N TYR A 188 -17.04 -6.06 4.92
CA TYR A 188 -16.05 -7.05 4.49
C TYR A 188 -15.49 -6.65 3.13
N VAL A 189 -14.24 -6.20 3.09
CA VAL A 189 -13.43 -6.21 1.88
C VAL A 189 -12.32 -7.24 2.09
N ILE A 190 -12.64 -8.51 1.85
CA ILE A 190 -11.61 -9.55 1.73
C ILE A 190 -11.05 -9.45 0.31
N LEU A 191 -9.99 -8.66 0.13
CA LEU A 191 -9.09 -8.87 -1.01
C LEU A 191 -8.01 -9.85 -0.54
N PRO A 192 -7.97 -11.10 -1.09
CA PRO A 192 -6.91 -12.04 -0.78
C PRO A 192 -5.55 -11.37 -1.01
N THR A 193 -4.59 -11.62 -0.14
CA THR A 193 -3.20 -11.21 -0.36
C THR A 193 -2.63 -11.94 -1.58
N ALA A 194 -1.60 -11.38 -2.22
CA ALA A 194 -0.93 -12.06 -3.35
C ALA A 194 -0.48 -13.49 -2.96
N PHE A 195 0.00 -13.68 -1.73
CA PHE A 195 0.33 -15.00 -1.17
C PHE A 195 -0.89 -15.94 -1.05
N GLU A 196 -2.04 -15.43 -0.59
CA GLU A 196 -3.28 -16.21 -0.55
C GLU A 196 -3.76 -16.56 -1.97
N MET A 197 -3.63 -15.63 -2.93
CA MET A 197 -3.95 -15.87 -4.35
C MET A 197 -3.06 -16.95 -4.97
N GLU A 198 -1.75 -16.93 -4.71
CA GLU A 198 -0.82 -17.97 -5.15
C GLU A 198 -1.18 -19.35 -4.54
N SER A 199 -1.54 -19.39 -3.26
CA SER A 199 -1.97 -20.62 -2.59
C SER A 199 -3.32 -21.17 -3.11
N LEU A 200 -4.19 -20.30 -3.64
CA LEU A 200 -5.46 -20.69 -4.25
C LEU A 200 -5.26 -21.25 -5.67
N HIS A 201 -4.28 -20.71 -6.40
CA HIS A 201 -3.85 -21.26 -7.68
C HIS A 201 -3.30 -22.69 -7.52
N GLU A 202 -2.55 -22.97 -6.44
CA GLU A 202 -2.11 -24.33 -6.11
C GLU A 202 -3.26 -25.30 -5.76
N LYS A 203 -4.43 -24.78 -5.37
CA LYS A 203 -5.62 -25.58 -5.01
C LYS A 203 -6.65 -25.70 -6.15
N GLY A 204 -6.31 -25.28 -7.37
CA GLY A 204 -7.17 -25.41 -8.55
C GLY A 204 -8.31 -24.39 -8.66
N MET A 205 -8.31 -23.32 -7.86
CA MET A 205 -9.24 -22.20 -8.01
C MET A 205 -8.57 -21.09 -8.82
N GLN A 206 -9.13 -20.77 -9.99
CA GLN A 206 -8.63 -19.68 -10.82
C GLN A 206 -9.43 -18.41 -10.50
N VAL A 207 -8.73 -17.42 -9.93
CA VAL A 207 -9.28 -16.09 -9.65
C VAL A 207 -8.56 -15.09 -10.53
N THR A 208 -9.30 -14.41 -11.39
CA THR A 208 -8.76 -13.35 -12.25
C THR A 208 -9.38 -12.02 -11.83
N SER A 209 -8.54 -11.06 -11.46
CA SER A 209 -8.94 -9.70 -11.14
C SER A 209 -8.34 -8.76 -12.18
N LEU A 210 -9.17 -7.82 -12.67
CA LEU A 210 -8.78 -6.75 -13.56
C LEU A 210 -9.18 -5.43 -12.90
N LYS A 211 -8.20 -4.58 -12.62
CA LYS A 211 -8.40 -3.19 -12.22
C LYS A 211 -7.84 -2.30 -13.32
N GLU A 212 -8.69 -1.48 -13.93
CA GLU A 212 -8.30 -0.52 -14.96
C GLU A 212 -8.88 0.86 -14.65
N GLU A 213 -8.08 1.89 -14.85
CA GLU A 213 -8.44 3.28 -14.62
C GLU A 213 -8.30 4.06 -15.94
N TRP A 214 -9.35 4.82 -16.30
CA TRP A 214 -9.43 5.56 -17.55
C TRP A 214 -9.81 7.02 -17.30
N GLU A 215 -9.25 7.95 -18.08
CA GLU A 215 -9.71 9.34 -18.15
C GLU A 215 -10.50 9.59 -19.43
N ILE A 216 -11.76 10.01 -19.31
CA ILE A 216 -12.60 10.43 -20.42
C ILE A 216 -12.57 11.97 -20.47
N ILE A 217 -11.96 12.52 -21.52
CA ILE A 217 -11.96 13.96 -21.78
C ILE A 217 -13.16 14.27 -22.67
N THR A 218 -14.12 15.03 -22.14
CA THR A 218 -15.30 15.49 -22.89
C THR A 218 -15.04 16.89 -23.44
N GLU A 219 -15.21 17.10 -24.74
CA GLU A 219 -15.11 18.44 -25.34
C GLU A 219 -16.24 19.33 -24.82
N ASP A 220 -15.84 20.55 -24.45
CA ASP A 220 -16.55 21.52 -23.65
C ASP A 220 -17.99 21.83 -24.13
N GLN A 221 -18.98 21.50 -23.29
CA GLN A 221 -20.30 22.14 -23.31
C GLN A 221 -20.74 22.48 -21.88
N GLY A 222 -20.35 23.69 -21.46
CA GLY A 222 -21.20 24.62 -20.71
C GLY A 222 -21.66 24.19 -19.32
N ASN A 223 -21.05 24.82 -18.30
CA ASN A 223 -21.52 25.00 -16.92
C ASN A 223 -22.56 24.00 -16.42
N GLN A 224 -22.09 22.91 -15.80
CA GLN A 224 -22.90 22.11 -14.90
C GLN A 224 -22.17 21.85 -13.58
N ASP A 225 -22.95 21.95 -12.50
CA ASP A 225 -22.55 22.01 -11.09
C ASP A 225 -21.50 20.99 -10.64
N ALA A 226 -20.45 21.51 -9.99
CA ALA A 226 -19.30 20.79 -9.43
C ALA A 226 -19.61 20.03 -8.12
N ASN A 227 -20.79 19.45 -7.98
CA ASN A 227 -21.17 18.74 -6.76
C ASN A 227 -22.10 17.55 -7.03
N LYS A 228 -21.65 16.61 -7.85
CA LYS A 228 -22.31 15.31 -8.03
C LYS A 228 -21.52 14.24 -7.27
N ASN A 229 -22.23 13.35 -6.58
CA ASN A 229 -21.61 12.17 -5.97
C ASN A 229 -21.11 11.22 -7.08
N PRO A 230 -20.08 10.39 -6.81
CA PRO A 230 -19.64 9.37 -7.74
C PRO A 230 -20.79 8.46 -8.18
N LEU A 231 -20.91 8.24 -9.48
CA LEU A 231 -21.91 7.31 -10.01
C LEU A 231 -21.32 5.91 -9.98
N VAL A 232 -21.87 5.04 -9.15
CA VAL A 232 -21.46 3.64 -9.04
C VAL A 232 -22.50 2.76 -9.73
N SER A 233 -22.04 1.90 -10.64
CA SER A 233 -22.87 0.87 -11.29
C SER A 233 -22.18 -0.47 -11.16
N SER A 234 -22.91 -1.49 -10.71
CA SER A 234 -22.37 -2.85 -10.54
C SER A 234 -23.22 -3.86 -11.30
N ILE A 235 -22.56 -4.80 -11.97
CA ILE A 235 -23.19 -5.96 -12.59
C ILE A 235 -22.59 -7.24 -12.00
N SER A 236 -23.44 -8.21 -11.73
CA SER A 236 -23.04 -9.52 -11.20
C SER A 236 -23.70 -10.60 -12.04
N VAL A 237 -22.89 -11.56 -12.49
CA VAL A 237 -23.35 -12.69 -13.31
C VAL A 237 -22.84 -13.97 -12.66
N SER A 238 -23.78 -14.83 -12.25
CA SER A 238 -23.50 -16.14 -11.70
C SER A 238 -24.06 -17.22 -12.62
N GLN A 239 -23.23 -18.18 -13.04
CA GLN A 239 -23.71 -19.35 -13.78
C GLN A 239 -24.04 -20.48 -12.81
N GLY A 240 -25.33 -20.83 -12.71
CA GLY A 240 -25.80 -21.93 -11.87
C GLY A 240 -25.43 -23.31 -12.43
N PRO A 241 -25.54 -24.38 -11.61
CA PRO A 241 -25.08 -25.71 -11.99
C PRO A 241 -25.96 -26.30 -13.10
N SER A 242 -25.42 -26.35 -14.32
CA SER A 242 -25.90 -27.26 -15.35
C SER A 242 -25.08 -28.56 -15.26
N LYS A 243 -25.66 -29.71 -15.61
CA LYS A 243 -25.13 -31.07 -15.33
C LYS A 243 -23.74 -31.39 -15.94
N GLN A 244 -23.04 -30.42 -16.51
CA GLN A 244 -21.72 -30.57 -17.14
C GLN A 244 -20.85 -29.29 -17.15
N SER A 245 -21.14 -28.24 -16.37
CA SER A 245 -20.33 -26.99 -16.37
C SER A 245 -19.79 -26.60 -14.99
N SER A 246 -18.55 -26.10 -14.97
CA SER A 246 -17.87 -25.47 -13.83
C SER A 246 -18.68 -24.32 -13.25
N ARG A 247 -18.53 -24.07 -11.93
CA ARG A 247 -19.16 -22.92 -11.27
C ARG A 247 -18.30 -21.68 -11.55
N SER A 248 -18.90 -20.69 -12.21
CA SER A 248 -18.27 -19.41 -12.48
C SER A 248 -19.14 -18.26 -11.95
N GLU A 249 -18.48 -17.29 -11.33
CA GLU A 249 -19.10 -16.08 -10.80
C GLU A 249 -18.22 -14.89 -11.20
N ALA A 250 -18.85 -13.87 -11.79
CA ALA A 250 -18.18 -12.66 -12.24
C ALA A 250 -18.91 -11.43 -11.71
N HIS A 251 -18.15 -10.51 -11.13
CA HIS A 251 -18.60 -9.23 -10.64
C HIS A 251 -17.80 -8.13 -11.32
N ALA A 252 -18.49 -7.09 -11.79
CA ALA A 252 -17.84 -5.89 -12.30
C ALA A 252 -18.51 -4.65 -11.69
N THR A 253 -17.68 -3.74 -11.19
CA THR A 253 -18.09 -2.45 -10.64
C THR A 253 -17.43 -1.35 -11.44
N VAL A 254 -18.24 -0.41 -11.92
CA VAL A 254 -17.80 0.80 -12.60
C VAL A 254 -18.09 1.98 -11.69
N ILE A 255 -17.07 2.78 -11.39
CA ILE A 255 -17.17 3.99 -10.60
C ILE A 255 -16.79 5.17 -11.49
N VAL A 256 -17.71 6.12 -11.67
CA VAL A 256 -17.44 7.35 -12.41
C VAL A 256 -17.31 8.49 -11.42
N HIS A 257 -16.11 9.03 -11.32
CA HIS A 257 -15.78 10.18 -10.50
C HIS A 257 -15.95 11.47 -11.32
N PRO A 258 -16.77 12.42 -10.84
CA PRO A 258 -16.83 13.74 -11.46
C PRO A 258 -15.54 14.51 -11.15
N GLN A 259 -14.83 14.95 -12.18
CA GLN A 259 -13.73 15.92 -12.06
C GLN A 259 -14.15 17.27 -12.66
N ASN A 260 -13.52 18.35 -12.19
CA ASN A 260 -13.65 19.67 -12.81
C ASN A 260 -12.82 19.73 -14.11
N GLU A 261 -13.18 20.66 -15.01
CA GLU A 261 -12.50 20.91 -16.31
C GLU A 261 -12.79 19.89 -17.42
N GLY A 262 -13.98 19.27 -17.42
CA GLY A 262 -14.45 18.43 -18.55
C GLY A 262 -13.87 17.01 -18.58
N LYS A 263 -13.07 16.65 -17.58
CA LYS A 263 -12.53 15.30 -17.39
C LYS A 263 -13.46 14.46 -16.51
N GLN A 264 -13.60 13.17 -16.83
CA GLN A 264 -14.26 12.19 -15.98
C GLN A 264 -13.29 11.04 -15.73
N HIS A 265 -13.05 10.70 -14.47
CA HIS A 265 -12.22 9.57 -14.11
C HIS A 265 -13.12 8.35 -13.89
N VAL A 266 -12.83 7.25 -14.58
CA VAL A 266 -13.61 6.01 -14.54
C VAL A 266 -12.74 4.88 -14.03
N GLU A 267 -13.14 4.28 -12.91
CA GLU A 267 -12.53 3.09 -12.34
C GLU A 267 -13.39 1.87 -12.70
N LEU A 268 -12.76 0.84 -13.27
CA LEU A 268 -13.37 -0.47 -13.52
C LEU A 268 -12.69 -1.51 -12.63
N ASN A 269 -13.47 -2.12 -11.75
CA ASN A 269 -13.07 -3.25 -10.92
C ASN A 269 -13.84 -4.50 -11.36
N ALA A 270 -13.16 -5.45 -12.01
CA ALA A 270 -13.73 -6.72 -12.40
C ALA A 270 -13.04 -7.88 -11.68
N ILE A 271 -13.84 -8.80 -11.16
CA ILE A 271 -13.39 -10.01 -10.46
C ILE A 271 -14.17 -11.18 -11.02
N SER A 272 -13.48 -12.21 -11.48
CA SER A 272 -14.10 -13.50 -11.81
C SER A 272 -13.44 -14.65 -11.08
N VAL A 273 -14.28 -15.57 -10.64
CA VAL A 273 -13.91 -16.79 -9.93
C VAL A 273 -14.42 -17.96 -10.74
N SER A 274 -13.54 -18.88 -11.11
CA SER A 274 -13.89 -20.15 -11.74
C SER A 274 -13.33 -21.32 -10.94
N ILE A 275 -14.16 -22.34 -10.78
CA ILE A 275 -13.80 -23.60 -10.12
C ILE A 275 -13.81 -24.70 -11.19
N ASP A 276 -12.64 -25.19 -11.55
CA ASP A 276 -12.51 -26.39 -12.38
C ASP A 276 -12.70 -27.62 -11.48
N THR A 277 -13.72 -28.42 -11.77
CA THR A 277 -13.99 -29.71 -11.10
C THR A 277 -13.27 -30.86 -11.77
#